data_AF-A0A3C2E8Q7-F1
#
_entry.id   AF-A0A3C2E8Q7-F1
#
_cell.length_a   1.000
_cell.length_b   1.000
_cell.length_c   1.000
_cell.angle_alpha   90.00
_cell.angle_beta   90.00
_cell.angle_gamma   90.00
#
_symmetry.space_group_name_H-M   'P 1'
#
loop_
_entity.id
_entity.type
_entity.pdbx_description
1 polymer ?
#
loop_
_entity_poly.entity_id
_entity_poly.type
_entity_poly.pdbx_seq_one_letter_code
_entity_poly.pdbx_strand_id
1 'polypeptide(L)' 'MNILQVIPNLETGGAERTTIEIAQALVAAGHTAVVASEGGRMEAELAAAGGELVRMPLASKSPLR' A
#
# COMPACT_ATOMS: atom_id res chain seq x y z
N MET A 1 -10.95 -11.71 -4.30
CA MET A 1 -11.25 -11.13 -2.97
C MET A 1 -10.66 -9.73 -2.91
N ASN A 2 -11.16 -8.87 -2.02
CA ASN A 2 -10.62 -7.52 -1.82
C ASN A 2 -9.79 -7.53 -0.53
N ILE A 3 -8.53 -7.14 -0.63
CA ILE A 3 -7.60 -7.16 0.50
C ILE A 3 -7.07 -5.75 0.71
N LEU A 4 -7.16 -5.28 1.95
CA LEU A 4 -6.65 -3.99 2.39
C LEU A 4 -5.36 -4.20 3.19
N GLN A 5 -4.27 -3.65 2.69
CA GLN A 5 -3.02 -3.49 3.44
C GLN A 5 -2.98 -2.08 4.04
N VAL A 6 -2.60 -1.96 5.31
CA VAL A 6 -2.51 -0.66 6.00
C VAL A 6 -1.07 -0.45 6.43
N ILE A 7 -0.42 0.59 5.90
CA ILE A 7 0.97 0.92 6.19
C ILE A 7 1.13 2.45 6.33
N PRO A 8 1.96 2.96 7.26
CA PRO A 8 2.12 4.40 7.48
C PRO A 8 2.40 5.21 6.21
N ASN A 9 3.39 4.79 5.42
CA ASN A 9 3.85 5.46 4.20
C ASN A 9 4.31 4.42 3.17
N LEU A 10 4.53 4.85 1.93
CA LEU A 10 5.13 4.09 0.82
C LEU A 10 6.49 4.70 0.44
N GLU A 11 7.37 4.85 1.42
CA GLU A 11 8.76 5.22 1.21
C GLU A 11 9.62 4.01 0.84
N THR A 12 10.95 4.13 0.87
CA THR A 12 11.91 3.08 0.48
C THR A 12 12.36 2.19 1.65
N GLY A 13 11.41 1.63 2.40
CA GLY A 13 11.70 0.69 3.49
C GLY A 13 11.37 -0.77 3.11
N GLY A 14 11.71 -1.70 4.00
CA GLY A 14 11.49 -3.13 3.78
C GLY A 14 10.01 -3.53 3.81
N ALA A 15 9.22 -2.91 4.69
CA ALA A 15 7.80 -3.22 4.84
C ALA A 15 6.99 -2.75 3.62
N GLU A 16 7.37 -1.61 3.06
CA GLU A 16 6.81 -0.98 1.88
C GLU A 16 7.10 -1.83 0.64
N ARG A 17 8.32 -2.37 0.53
CA ARG A 17 8.68 -3.32 -0.53
C ARG A 17 7.84 -4.59 -0.48
N THR A 18 7.72 -5.20 0.69
CA THR A 18 6.86 -6.39 0.88
C THR A 18 5.40 -6.07 0.57
N THR A 19 4.92 -4.88 0.90
CA THR A 19 3.54 -4.44 0.58
C THR A 19 3.29 -4.45 -0.93
N ILE A 20 4.27 -4.02 -1.73
CA ILE A 20 4.19 -4.05 -3.20
C ILE A 20 4.29 -5.47 -3.75
N GLU A 21 5.20 -6.29 -3.24
CA GLU A 21 5.33 -7.70 -3.63
C GLU A 21 4.02 -8.48 -3.36
N ILE A 22 3.41 -8.25 -2.21
CA ILE A 22 2.10 -8.82 -1.87
C ILE A 22 1.02 -8.27 -2.81
N ALA A 23 0.96 -6.95 -3.03
CA ALA A 23 -0.03 -6.36 -3.93
C ALA A 23 0.06 -6.97 -5.34
N GLN A 24 1.28 -7.10 -5.86
CA GLN A 24 1.55 -7.71 -7.16
C GLN A 24 1.08 -9.17 -7.20
N ALA A 25 1.38 -9.96 -6.18
CA ALA A 25 0.95 -11.36 -6.09
C ALA A 25 -0.58 -11.50 -6.03
N LEU A 26 -1.25 -10.62 -5.29
CA LEU A 26 -2.71 -10.59 -5.19
C LEU A 26 -3.36 -10.24 -6.53
N VAL A 27 -2.86 -9.21 -7.21
CA VAL A 27 -3.34 -8.82 -8.55
C VAL A 27 -3.14 -9.96 -9.55
N ALA A 28 -1.97 -10.61 -9.54
CA ALA A 28 -1.69 -11.77 -10.40
C ALA A 28 -2.63 -12.96 -10.13
N ALA A 29 -3.10 -13.11 -8.89
CA ALA A 29 -4.11 -14.12 -8.52
C ALA A 29 -5.56 -13.71 -8.84
N GLY A 30 -5.79 -12.57 -9.50
CA GLY A 30 -7.12 -12.05 -9.79
C GLY A 30 -7.85 -11.49 -8.57
N HIS A 31 -7.11 -10.99 -7.59
CA HIS A 31 -7.65 -10.30 -6.42
C HIS A 31 -7.44 -8.80 -6.53
N THR A 32 -8.25 -8.03 -5.80
CA THR A 32 -8.08 -6.58 -5.70
C THR A 32 -7.19 -6.28 -4.51
N ALA A 33 -6.05 -5.63 -4.77
CA ALA A 33 -5.12 -5.18 -3.74
C ALA A 33 -5.30 -3.68 -3.51
N VAL A 34 -5.71 -3.32 -2.29
CA VAL A 34 -5.84 -1.93 -1.85
C VAL A 34 -4.81 -1.67 -0.76
N VAL A 35 -4.13 -0.54 -0.82
CA VAL A 35 -3.16 -0.08 0.18
C VAL A 35 -3.64 1.25 0.74
N ALA A 36 -3.91 1.30 2.04
CA ALA A 36 -4.15 2.56 2.74
C ALA A 36 -2.83 3.07 3.34
N SER A 37 -2.46 4.31 2.99
CA SER A 37 -1.19 4.92 3.40
C SER A 37 -1.19 6.45 3.24
N GLU A 38 -0.24 7.17 3.84
CA GLU A 38 0.01 8.59 3.49
C GLU A 38 0.60 8.77 2.08
N GLY A 39 0.98 7.66 1.44
CA GLY A 39 1.66 7.67 0.15
C GLY A 39 3.18 7.78 0.33
N GLY A 40 3.88 8.12 -0.74
CA GLY A 40 5.35 8.22 -0.73
C GLY A 40 5.99 7.97 -2.09
N ARG A 41 7.29 7.70 -2.10
CA ARG A 41 8.07 7.51 -3.33
C ARG A 41 7.69 6.28 -4.15
N MET A 42 7.17 5.23 -3.51
CA MET A 42 6.87 3.95 -4.14
C MET A 42 5.42 3.84 -4.65
N GLU A 43 4.66 4.94 -4.68
CA GLU A 43 3.29 4.93 -5.21
C GLU A 43 3.22 4.50 -6.68
N ALA A 44 4.18 4.94 -7.50
CA ALA A 44 4.24 4.55 -8.90
C ALA A 44 4.52 3.04 -9.06
N GLU A 45 5.34 2.46 -8.17
CA GLU A 45 5.61 1.02 -8.14
C GLU A 45 4.34 0.25 -7.74
N LEU A 46 3.57 0.74 -6.76
CA LEU A 46 2.28 0.14 -6.37
C LEU A 46 1.28 0.16 -7.53
N ALA A 47 1.15 1.31 -8.21
CA ALA A 47 0.27 1.44 -9.36
C ALA A 47 0.71 0.52 -10.52
N ALA A 48 2.02 0.41 -10.78
CA ALA A 48 2.56 -0.50 -11.78
C ALA A 48 2.33 -1.98 -11.43
N ALA A 49 2.29 -2.33 -10.14
CA ALA A 49 1.91 -3.65 -9.66
C ALA A 49 0.39 -3.92 -9.75
N GLY A 50 -0.42 -2.92 -10.14
CA GLY A 50 -1.88 -3.01 -10.23
C GLY A 50 -2.61 -2.82 -8.89
N GLY A 51 -1.89 -2.39 -7.84
CA GLY A 51 -2.49 -2.05 -6.56
C GLY A 51 -3.11 -0.65 -6.55
N GLU A 52 -4.17 -0.49 -5.77
CA GLU A 52 -4.86 0.78 -5.57
C GLU A 52 -4.37 1.46 -4.29
N LEU A 53 -4.01 2.75 -4.37
CA LEU A 53 -3.69 3.55 -3.19
C LEU A 53 -4.91 4.31 -2.69
N VAL A 54 -5.25 4.10 -1.42
CA VAL A 54 -6.17 4.96 -0.66
C VAL A 54 -5.34 5.84 0.26
N ARG A 55 -5.27 7.14 -0.05
CA ARG A 55 -4.51 8.08 0.77
C ARG A 55 -5.21 8.39 2.10
N MET A 56 -4.53 8.15 3.21
CA MET A 56 -5.03 8.37 4.59
C MET A 56 -3.89 8.81 5.52
N PRO A 57 -4.15 9.66 6.54
CA PRO A 57 -3.14 10.13 7.50
C PRO A 57 -2.75 9.04 8.52
N LEU A 58 -1.95 8.07 8.08
CA LEU A 58 -1.62 6.84 8.82
C LEU A 58 -0.22 6.83 9.44
N ALA A 59 0.59 7.90 9.28
CA ALA A 59 1.90 7.97 9.93
C ALA A 59 1.80 8.29 11.41
N SER A 60 0.76 9.02 11.81
CA SER A 60 0.46 9.32 13.20
C SER A 60 -0.12 8.09 13.92
N LYS A 61 0.42 7.76 15.09
CA LYS A 61 -0.20 6.82 16.04
C LYS A 61 -1.25 7.49 16.94
N SER A 62 -1.43 8.80 16.80
CA SER A 62 -2.45 9.56 17.52
C SER A 62 -3.72 9.62 16.67
N PRO A 63 -4.85 9.08 17.13
CA PRO A 63 -6.12 9.11 16.40
C PRO A 63 -6.75 10.52 16.31
N LEU A 64 -6.18 11.52 17.00
CA LEU A 64 -6.67 12.90 17.07
C LEU A 64 -5.67 13.93 16.50
N ARG A 65 -4.61 13.46 15.84
CA ARG A 65 -3.59 14.35 15.26
C ARG A 65 -3.70 14.34 13.74
#